data_AF-A0A2K0UAP9-F1
#
_entry.id   AF-A0A2K0UAP9-F1
#
_cell.length_a   1.000
_cell.length_b   1.000
_cell.length_c   1.000
_cell.angle_alpha   90.00
_cell.angle_beta   90.00
_cell.angle_gamma   90.00
#
_symmetry.space_group_name_H-M   'P 1'
#
loop_
_entity.id
_entity.type
_entity.pdbx_description
1 polymer ?
#
loop_
_entity_poly.entity_id
_entity_poly.type
_entity_poly.pdbx_seq_one_letter_code
_entity_poly.pdbx_strand_id
1 'polypeptide(L)'
;MKFSTAIAFLSLGYLQDANAICNSGEVGIGRKQVYQWQGENNVMVSDQWVIAANNCGDIGLSQNQFRGDPCSAGPGYGNGNGVNSCDGSGMPGFVWTNGGNFHNCYKVSASCATGPFLYEPIYWCCQRW
;
A
#
# COMPACT_ATOMS: atom_id res chain seq x y z
N MET A 1 -31.61 -42.23 10.58
CA MET A 1 -30.38 -41.46 10.80
C MET A 1 -30.19 -40.57 9.58
N LYS A 2 -30.21 -39.24 9.75
CA LYS A 2 -30.23 -38.27 8.65
C LYS A 2 -28.79 -37.90 8.28
N PHE A 3 -28.47 -38.00 7.00
CA PHE A 3 -27.16 -37.67 6.45
C PHE A 3 -26.90 -36.16 6.56
N SER A 4 -25.78 -35.77 7.17
CA SER A 4 -25.30 -34.39 7.19
C SER A 4 -24.60 -34.09 5.87
N THR A 5 -25.15 -33.16 5.09
CA THR A 5 -24.50 -32.59 3.91
C THR A 5 -23.48 -31.55 4.38
N ALA A 6 -22.19 -31.91 4.38
CA ALA A 6 -21.11 -30.96 4.61
C ALA A 6 -21.02 -30.01 3.40
N ILE A 7 -21.38 -28.75 3.58
CA ILE A 7 -21.15 -27.68 2.61
C ILE A 7 -19.66 -27.36 2.67
N ALA A 8 -18.89 -27.91 1.73
CA ALA A 8 -17.52 -27.51 1.49
C ALA A 8 -17.52 -26.10 0.90
N PHE A 9 -17.22 -25.10 1.74
CA PHE A 9 -16.83 -23.79 1.24
C PHE A 9 -15.49 -23.96 0.51
N LEU A 10 -15.55 -24.04 -0.82
CA LEU A 10 -14.40 -23.81 -1.68
C LEU A 10 -13.95 -22.36 -1.45
N SER A 11 -12.96 -22.19 -0.58
CA SER A 11 -12.10 -21.02 -0.59
C SER A 11 -11.34 -21.05 -1.92
N LEU A 12 -11.92 -20.44 -2.96
CA LEU A 12 -11.16 -20.01 -4.13
C LEU A 12 -10.11 -19.02 -3.62
N GLY A 13 -8.93 -19.55 -3.29
CA GLY A 13 -7.72 -18.78 -3.18
C GLY A 13 -7.49 -18.13 -4.54
N TYR A 14 -7.85 -16.86 -4.66
CA TYR A 14 -7.26 -15.96 -5.64
C TYR A 14 -5.79 -15.81 -5.26
N LEU A 15 -4.98 -16.82 -5.58
CA LEU A 15 -3.55 -16.65 -5.77
C LEU A 15 -3.42 -15.91 -7.11
N GLN A 16 -3.68 -14.60 -7.09
CA GLN A 16 -3.15 -13.76 -8.13
C GLN A 16 -1.64 -13.91 -8.05
N ASP A 17 -1.02 -14.43 -9.11
CA ASP A 17 0.43 -14.39 -9.29
C ASP A 17 0.86 -12.94 -9.02
N ALA A 18 1.41 -12.71 -7.84
CA ALA A 18 1.86 -11.40 -7.40
C ALA A 18 3.13 -11.08 -8.17
N ASN A 19 2.97 -10.64 -9.42
CA ASN A 19 4.03 -9.90 -10.09
C ASN A 19 4.41 -8.76 -9.17
N ALA A 20 5.68 -8.73 -8.80
CA ALA A 20 6.16 -7.73 -7.87
C ALA A 20 5.95 -6.34 -8.46
N ILE A 21 5.23 -5.47 -7.76
CA ILE A 21 4.94 -4.12 -8.26
C ILE A 21 6.24 -3.32 -8.37
N CYS A 22 7.07 -3.41 -7.34
CA CYS A 22 8.42 -2.85 -7.32
C CYS A 22 9.42 -4.00 -7.39
N ASN A 23 10.62 -3.73 -7.93
CA ASN A 23 11.64 -4.76 -8.01
C ASN A 23 12.10 -5.19 -6.61
N SER A 24 12.73 -6.37 -6.54
CA SER A 24 13.35 -6.84 -5.30
C SER A 24 14.35 -5.81 -4.77
N GLY A 25 14.21 -5.43 -3.49
CA GLY A 25 15.07 -4.43 -2.84
C GLY A 25 14.58 -2.99 -2.98
N GLU A 26 13.46 -2.74 -3.65
CA GLU A 26 12.81 -1.43 -3.73
C GLU A 26 11.65 -1.33 -2.72
N VAL A 27 11.18 -0.11 -2.49
CA VAL A 27 9.95 0.18 -1.74
C VAL A 27 8.93 0.88 -2.62
N GLY A 28 7.66 0.56 -2.42
CA GLY A 28 6.53 1.21 -3.07
C GLY A 28 5.99 2.36 -2.23
N ILE A 29 5.66 3.48 -2.88
CA ILE A 29 4.93 4.59 -2.27
C ILE A 29 3.55 4.66 -2.91
N GLY A 30 2.52 4.58 -2.07
CA GLY A 30 1.15 4.38 -2.50
C GLY A 30 0.14 4.99 -1.54
N ARG A 31 -1.13 4.66 -1.74
CA ARG A 31 -2.16 4.90 -0.72
C ARG A 31 -2.64 3.60 -0.14
N LYS A 32 -3.10 3.65 1.10
CA LYS A 32 -3.88 2.60 1.74
C LYS A 32 -5.29 3.12 1.96
N GLN A 33 -6.23 2.55 1.20
CA GLN A 33 -7.64 2.92 1.23
C GLN A 33 -8.43 1.79 1.86
N VAL A 34 -9.02 2.07 3.02
CA VAL A 34 -9.87 1.14 3.74
C VAL A 34 -11.32 1.52 3.50
N TYR A 35 -12.12 0.55 3.09
CA TYR A 35 -13.55 0.68 2.90
C TYR A 35 -14.29 -0.15 3.95
N GLN A 36 -15.54 0.21 4.19
CA GLN A 36 -16.43 -0.56 5.05
C GLN A 36 -17.80 -0.65 4.38
N TRP A 37 -18.39 -1.85 4.42
CA TRP A 37 -19.76 -2.08 3.98
C TRP A 37 -20.74 -1.47 4.98
N GLN A 38 -21.66 -0.63 4.50
CA GLN A 38 -22.70 0.01 5.33
C GLN A 38 -24.12 -0.46 4.99
N GLY A 39 -24.27 -1.62 4.35
CA GLY A 39 -25.59 -2.20 4.01
C GLY A 39 -26.05 -1.92 2.58
N GLU A 40 -25.65 -0.79 2.01
CA GLU A 40 -26.03 -0.39 0.64
C GLU A 40 -24.83 -0.18 -0.29
N ASN A 41 -23.72 0.31 0.25
CA ASN A 41 -22.50 0.60 -0.48
C ASN A 41 -21.24 0.43 0.39
N ASN A 42 -20.09 0.41 -0.29
CA ASN A 42 -18.78 0.52 0.34
C ASN A 42 -18.42 1.99 0.51
N VAL A 43 -18.18 2.41 1.74
CA VAL A 43 -17.76 3.78 2.08
C VAL A 43 -16.29 3.75 2.48
N MET A 44 -15.49 4.69 1.96
CA MET A 44 -14.10 4.84 2.36
C MET A 44 -14.04 5.42 3.77
N VAL A 45 -13.41 4.70 4.69
CA VAL A 45 -13.30 5.07 6.11
C VAL A 45 -11.90 5.47 6.52
N SER A 46 -10.88 5.10 5.73
CA SER A 46 -9.51 5.58 5.92
C SER A 46 -8.81 5.69 4.58
N ASP A 47 -7.97 6.71 4.45
CA ASP A 47 -7.15 6.96 3.29
C ASP A 47 -5.85 7.62 3.71
N GLN A 48 -4.75 6.89 3.59
CA GLN A 48 -3.44 7.33 4.08
C GLN A 48 -2.39 7.05 3.02
N TRP A 49 -1.31 7.83 3.01
CA TRP A 49 -0.13 7.46 2.26
C TRP A 49 0.57 6.28 2.93
N VAL A 50 1.15 5.40 2.14
CA VAL A 50 1.79 4.16 2.62
C VAL A 50 3.15 3.96 1.95
N ILE A 51 4.11 3.47 2.74
CA ILE A 51 5.36 2.86 2.30
C ILE A 51 5.15 1.35 2.38
N ALA A 52 5.25 0.66 1.26
CA ALA A 52 5.08 -0.77 1.14
C ALA A 52 6.39 -1.46 0.71
N ALA A 53 6.64 -2.66 1.23
CA ALA A 53 7.72 -3.55 0.82
C ALA A 53 7.14 -4.91 0.36
N ASN A 54 7.94 -5.68 -0.38
CA ASN A 54 7.66 -7.10 -0.69
C ASN A 54 6.25 -7.38 -1.26
N ASN A 55 5.74 -6.51 -2.13
CA ASN A 55 4.40 -6.61 -2.71
C ASN A 55 3.31 -6.40 -1.65
N CYS A 56 3.01 -5.13 -1.35
CA CYS A 56 1.87 -4.74 -0.52
C CYS A 56 2.02 -5.01 0.98
N GLY A 57 3.24 -5.33 1.43
CA GLY A 57 3.55 -5.40 2.86
C GLY A 57 3.79 -4.00 3.39
N ASP A 58 2.78 -3.40 4.03
CA ASP A 58 2.93 -2.09 4.65
C ASP A 58 4.04 -2.09 5.69
N ILE A 59 4.99 -1.19 5.52
CA ILE A 59 6.05 -0.95 6.50
C ILE A 59 5.94 0.43 7.14
N GLY A 60 5.15 1.35 6.57
CA GLY A 60 4.89 2.65 7.16
C GLY A 60 3.61 3.29 6.63
N LEU A 61 2.81 3.88 7.52
CA LEU A 61 1.62 4.65 7.17
C LEU A 61 1.81 6.10 7.59
N SER A 62 1.43 7.03 6.73
CA SER A 62 1.49 8.45 7.05
C SER A 62 0.67 8.76 8.31
N GLN A 63 1.22 9.57 9.19
CA GLN A 63 0.55 9.99 10.41
C GLN A 63 -0.71 10.82 10.13
N ASN A 64 -0.76 11.47 8.96
CA ASN A 64 -1.90 12.24 8.50
C ASN A 64 -2.71 11.47 7.46
N GLN A 65 -4.01 11.78 7.40
CA GLN A 65 -4.88 11.35 6.29
C GLN A 65 -4.36 11.91 4.95
N PHE A 66 -4.76 11.27 3.86
CA PHE A 66 -4.37 11.65 2.51
C PHE A 66 -4.59 13.15 2.25
N ARG A 67 -3.51 13.81 1.84
CA ARG A 67 -3.50 15.17 1.32
C ARG A 67 -2.48 15.20 0.19
N GLY A 68 -2.80 15.94 -0.88
CA GLY A 68 -1.91 16.27 -2.00
C GLY A 68 -0.97 15.13 -2.42
N ASP A 69 0.26 15.20 -1.90
CA ASP A 69 1.38 14.31 -2.17
C ASP A 69 1.92 13.64 -0.87
N PRO A 70 2.78 12.61 -0.98
CA PRO A 70 3.34 11.90 0.16
C PRO A 70 4.08 12.80 1.16
N CYS A 71 4.73 13.87 0.71
CA CYS A 71 5.48 14.77 1.58
C CYS A 71 4.58 15.74 2.33
N SER A 72 3.44 16.12 1.73
CA SER A 72 2.41 16.94 2.39
C SER A 72 1.72 16.21 3.55
N ALA A 73 1.80 14.88 3.58
CA ALA A 73 1.34 14.05 4.70
C ALA A 73 2.27 14.13 5.93
N GLY A 74 3.35 14.91 5.85
CA GLY A 74 4.38 15.02 6.87
C GLY A 74 5.49 13.98 6.67
N PRO A 75 6.65 14.20 7.30
CA PRO A 75 7.81 13.33 7.10
C PRO A 75 7.60 11.93 7.70
N GLY A 76 6.73 11.77 8.71
CA GLY A 76 6.61 10.53 9.48
C GLY A 76 5.61 9.53 8.91
N TYR A 77 6.09 8.31 8.66
CA TYR A 77 5.29 7.17 8.20
C TYR A 77 5.35 6.02 9.23
N GLY A 78 4.93 6.34 10.46
CA GLY A 78 5.14 5.48 11.62
C GLY A 78 6.55 5.63 12.22
N ASN A 79 6.97 4.64 13.01
CA ASN A 79 8.24 4.72 13.74
C ASN A 79 9.43 4.33 12.85
N GLY A 80 10.33 5.28 12.59
CA GLY A 80 11.57 5.05 11.84
C GLY A 80 11.43 5.00 10.31
N ASN A 81 10.28 5.37 9.76
CA ASN A 81 10.09 5.48 8.31
C ASN A 81 9.55 6.85 7.92
N GLY A 82 9.79 7.22 6.66
CA GLY A 82 9.28 8.46 6.15
C GLY A 82 9.68 8.79 4.73
N VAL A 83 9.09 9.88 4.25
CA VAL A 83 9.33 10.46 2.93
C VAL A 83 9.75 11.93 3.11
N ASN A 84 10.87 12.31 2.51
CA ASN A 84 11.44 13.65 2.62
C ASN A 84 11.75 14.11 1.20
N SER A 85 11.30 15.31 0.87
CA SER A 85 11.30 15.88 -0.48
C SER A 85 10.42 15.14 -1.48
N CYS A 86 9.55 15.91 -2.14
CA CYS A 86 8.77 15.47 -3.28
C CYS A 86 8.97 16.51 -4.38
N ASP A 87 9.02 16.07 -5.63
CA ASP A 87 9.04 17.00 -6.76
C ASP A 87 7.66 17.62 -7.01
N GLY A 88 7.55 18.51 -8.01
CA GLY A 88 6.29 19.17 -8.36
C GLY A 88 5.18 18.22 -8.84
N SER A 89 5.49 16.95 -9.11
CA SER A 89 4.51 15.91 -9.45
C SER A 89 4.11 15.02 -8.26
N GLY A 90 4.65 15.32 -7.07
CA GLY A 90 4.47 14.52 -5.86
C GLY A 90 5.37 13.28 -5.81
N MET A 91 6.32 13.14 -6.73
CA MET A 91 7.24 12.00 -6.74
C MET A 91 8.24 12.13 -5.59
N PRO A 92 8.37 11.11 -4.72
CA PRO A 92 9.35 11.12 -3.65
C PRO A 92 10.79 11.26 -4.17
N GLY A 93 11.57 12.16 -3.57
CA GLY A 93 13.00 12.29 -3.83
C GLY A 93 13.84 11.42 -2.90
N PHE A 94 13.40 11.24 -1.65
CA PHE A 94 14.06 10.41 -0.65
C PHE A 94 13.04 9.75 0.27
N VAL A 95 13.24 8.45 0.53
CA VAL A 95 12.44 7.65 1.45
C VAL A 95 13.40 6.95 2.41
N TRP A 96 13.17 7.06 3.72
CA TRP A 96 13.90 6.28 4.71
C TRP A 96 12.97 5.29 5.39
N THR A 97 13.53 4.16 5.78
CA THR A 97 12.84 3.13 6.55
C THR A 97 13.82 2.54 7.55
N ASN A 98 13.33 1.76 8.51
CA ASN A 98 14.20 0.96 9.37
C ASN A 98 15.10 -0.04 8.59
N GLY A 99 14.72 -0.39 7.36
CA GLY A 99 15.48 -1.29 6.49
C GLY A 99 16.54 -0.60 5.62
N GLY A 100 16.59 0.73 5.56
CA GLY A 100 17.52 1.49 4.73
C GLY A 100 16.90 2.72 4.06
N ASN A 101 17.68 3.34 3.18
CA ASN A 101 17.34 4.55 2.45
C ASN A 101 17.09 4.24 0.97
N PHE A 102 16.16 4.98 0.36
CA PHE A 102 15.72 4.78 -1.00
C PHE A 102 15.59 6.12 -1.74
N HIS A 103 15.88 6.09 -3.03
CA HIS A 103 15.96 7.22 -3.95
C HIS A 103 15.62 6.79 -5.38
N ASN A 104 15.87 7.63 -6.39
CA ASN A 104 15.65 7.33 -7.81
C ASN A 104 14.27 6.75 -8.08
N CYS A 105 13.24 7.39 -7.50
CA CYS A 105 11.88 6.90 -7.62
C CYS A 105 11.38 7.03 -9.06
N TYR A 106 10.57 6.08 -9.49
CA TYR A 106 9.93 6.08 -10.81
C TYR A 106 8.46 5.74 -10.69
N LYS A 107 7.65 6.26 -11.62
CA LYS A 107 6.21 6.04 -11.63
C LYS A 107 5.86 4.62 -12.01
N VAL A 108 4.87 4.07 -11.31
CA VAL A 108 4.22 2.79 -11.62
C VAL A 108 2.71 2.98 -11.59
N SER A 109 1.99 2.07 -12.24
CA SER A 109 0.53 2.04 -12.23
C SER A 109 0.08 0.62 -11.94
N ALA A 110 0.15 0.25 -10.66
CA ALA A 110 -0.25 -1.06 -10.18
C ALA A 110 -0.94 -0.92 -8.82
N SER A 111 -1.66 -1.95 -8.42
CA SER A 111 -2.44 -1.90 -7.20
C SER A 111 -2.44 -3.25 -6.51
N CYS A 112 -2.39 -3.17 -5.20
CA CYS A 112 -2.48 -4.28 -4.29
C CYS A 112 -3.94 -4.52 -3.94
N ALA A 113 -4.43 -5.73 -4.22
CA ALA A 113 -5.71 -6.22 -3.72
C ALA A 113 -5.45 -7.07 -2.47
N THR A 114 -5.22 -6.42 -1.33
CA THR A 114 -4.80 -7.08 -0.08
C THR A 114 -5.98 -7.63 0.75
N GLY A 115 -7.21 -7.51 0.26
CA GLY A 115 -8.39 -8.16 0.84
C GLY A 115 -9.72 -7.52 0.40
N PRO A 116 -10.86 -8.08 0.84
CA PRO A 116 -12.14 -7.41 0.66
C PRO A 116 -12.11 -6.09 1.42
N PHE A 117 -12.47 -4.99 0.73
CA PHE A 117 -12.51 -3.63 1.27
C PHE A 117 -11.16 -2.97 1.57
N LEU A 118 -10.05 -3.54 1.11
CA LEU A 118 -8.74 -2.92 1.19
C LEU A 118 -8.16 -2.72 -0.20
N TYR A 119 -7.82 -1.48 -0.53
CA TYR A 119 -7.26 -1.12 -1.82
C TYR A 119 -5.98 -0.29 -1.63
N GLU A 120 -4.90 -0.77 -2.20
CA GLU A 120 -3.57 -0.19 -2.01
C GLU A 120 -2.91 0.13 -3.36
N PRO A 121 -3.27 1.27 -4.00
CA PRO A 121 -2.62 1.69 -5.23
C PRO A 121 -1.19 2.15 -4.96
N ILE A 122 -0.23 1.62 -5.71
CA ILE A 122 1.17 2.03 -5.67
C ILE A 122 1.43 2.95 -6.86
N TYR A 123 1.98 4.13 -6.58
CA TYR A 123 2.21 5.18 -7.58
C TYR A 123 3.68 5.29 -7.96
N TRP A 124 4.58 4.98 -7.03
CA TRP A 124 6.02 5.03 -7.26
C TRP A 124 6.73 3.86 -6.65
N CYS A 125 7.82 3.43 -7.28
CA CYS A 125 8.80 2.53 -6.70
C CYS A 125 10.11 3.29 -6.54
N CYS A 126 10.77 3.13 -5.38
CA CYS A 126 12.00 3.81 -5.03
C CYS A 126 13.12 2.79 -4.78
N GLN A 127 14.25 3.02 -5.43
CA GLN A 127 15.41 2.13 -5.43
C GLN A 127 16.23 2.31 -4.17
N ARG A 128 16.79 1.21 -3.65
CA ARG A 128 17.73 1.28 -2.54
C ARG A 128 18.96 2.09 -2.94
N TRP A 129 19.43 2.94 -2.02
CA TRP A 129 20.70 3.64 -2.12
C TRP A 129 21.88 2.74 -1.73
#